data_AF-A0A4Y8ZU42-F1
#
_entry.id   AF-A0A4Y8ZU42-F1
#
_cell.length_a   1.000
_cell.length_b   1.000
_cell.length_c   1.000
_cell.angle_alpha   90.00
_cell.angle_beta   90.00
_cell.angle_gamma   90.00
#
_symmetry.space_group_name_H-M   'P 1'
#
loop_
_entity.id
_entity.type
_entity.pdbx_description
1 polymer ?
#
loop_
_entity_poly.entity_id
_entity_poly.type
_entity_poly.pdbx_seq_one_letter_code
_entity_poly.pdbx_strand_id
1 'polypeptide(L)'
;MRAFARVALGFVVAPAPLAVGQALVFALWPRGTGFSSHPEGMFLGTMVYAYACQALLGVPLWLAIRRRRPADLRLYALCGLAIMLLPMVISAIGFRLTGYAPISLARAAYTFVSFGLGGLAAGALFWGVARPDLRARARAAEVARHFD
;
A
#
# COMPACT_ATOMS: atom_id res chain seq x y z
N MET A 1 -6.51 21.30 9.05
CA MET A 1 -5.27 20.47 9.00
C MET A 1 -4.32 21.03 7.95
N ARG A 2 -3.08 21.37 8.34
CA ARG A 2 -2.02 21.76 7.38
C ARG A 2 -1.83 20.64 6.35
N ALA A 3 -1.53 20.99 5.10
CA ALA A 3 -1.38 20.03 4.00
C ALA A 3 -0.55 18.80 4.42
N PHE A 4 0.61 19.02 5.02
CA PHE A 4 1.51 17.99 5.54
C PHE A 4 0.82 16.96 6.45
N ALA A 5 -0.04 17.39 7.39
CA ALA A 5 -0.74 16.50 8.30
C ALA A 5 -1.66 15.50 7.57
N ARG A 6 -2.24 15.89 6.43
CA ARG A 6 -3.08 14.98 5.62
C ARG A 6 -2.28 13.87 4.95
N VAL A 7 -1.05 14.18 4.54
CA VAL A 7 -0.17 13.18 3.93
C VAL A 7 0.37 12.23 4.99
N ALA A 8 0.79 12.76 6.14
CA ALA A 8 1.20 11.94 7.27
C ALA A 8 0.07 10.99 7.69
N LEU A 9 -1.15 11.52 7.86
CA LEU A 9 -2.33 10.71 8.14
C LEU A 9 -2.62 9.69 7.02
N GLY A 10 -2.44 10.08 5.77
CA GLY A 10 -2.58 9.17 4.63
C GLY A 10 -1.64 7.97 4.72
N PHE A 11 -0.37 8.18 5.08
CA PHE A 11 0.59 7.09 5.27
C PHE A 11 0.22 6.21 6.47
N VAL A 12 -0.23 6.80 7.59
CA VAL A 12 -0.66 6.06 8.78
C VAL A 12 -1.89 5.19 8.52
N VAL A 13 -2.89 5.70 7.80
CA VAL A 13 -4.18 5.01 7.66
C VAL A 13 -4.20 4.06 6.46
N ALA A 14 -3.40 4.32 5.42
CA ALA A 14 -3.40 3.52 4.18
C ALA A 14 -3.20 2.00 4.39
N PRO A 15 -2.36 1.50 5.31
CA PRO A 15 -2.20 0.06 5.54
C PRO A 15 -3.42 -0.63 6.17
N ALA A 16 -4.30 0.13 6.83
CA ALA A 16 -5.39 -0.42 7.65
C ALA A 16 -6.31 -1.39 6.90
N PRO A 17 -6.81 -1.08 5.69
CA PRO A 17 -7.67 -2.01 4.96
C PRO A 17 -7.00 -3.35 4.66
N LEU A 18 -5.71 -3.33 4.29
CA LEU A 18 -4.95 -4.55 4.02
C LEU A 18 -4.76 -5.37 5.30
N ALA A 19 -4.34 -4.74 6.41
CA ALA A 19 -4.09 -5.44 7.66
C ALA A 19 -5.37 -6.01 8.28
N VAL A 20 -6.47 -5.24 8.27
CA VAL A 20 -7.79 -5.72 8.71
C VAL A 20 -8.27 -6.86 7.82
N GLY A 21 -8.13 -6.74 6.50
CA GLY A 21 -8.48 -7.81 5.57
C GLY A 21 -7.72 -9.10 5.85
N GLN A 22 -6.40 -9.04 6.05
CA GLN A 22 -5.60 -10.20 6.43
C GLN A 22 -6.04 -10.80 7.77
N ALA A 23 -6.24 -9.96 8.78
CA ALA A 23 -6.69 -10.41 10.10
C ALA A 23 -8.04 -11.13 10.04
N LEU A 24 -9.00 -10.59 9.28
CA LEU A 24 -10.32 -11.19 9.09
C LEU A 24 -10.25 -12.53 8.36
N VAL A 25 -9.44 -12.64 7.31
CA VAL A 25 -9.24 -13.92 6.61
C VAL A 25 -8.73 -14.98 7.58
N PHE A 26 -7.76 -14.65 8.43
CA PHE A 26 -7.21 -15.60 9.40
C PHE A 26 -8.15 -15.86 10.59
N ALA A 27 -9.01 -14.91 10.95
CA ALA A 27 -10.06 -15.12 11.95
C ALA A 27 -11.11 -16.12 11.46
N LEU A 28 -11.45 -16.07 10.17
CA LEU A 28 -12.45 -16.94 9.54
C LEU A 28 -11.85 -18.26 9.03
N TRP A 29 -10.53 -18.32 8.84
CA TRP A 29 -9.81 -19.51 8.37
C TRP A 29 -8.73 -19.93 9.38
N PRO A 30 -9.11 -20.61 10.47
CA PRO A 30 -8.15 -21.03 11.49
C PRO A 30 -7.15 -22.04 10.91
N ARG A 31 -5.86 -21.82 11.15
CA ARG A 31 -4.78 -22.76 10.81
C ARG A 31 -3.81 -22.92 11.96
N GLY A 32 -3.71 -24.14 12.50
CA GLY A 32 -2.59 -24.61 13.35
C GLY A 32 -2.16 -23.68 14.50
N THR A 33 -0.99 -23.95 15.07
CA THR A 33 -0.40 -23.17 16.17
C THR A 33 0.79 -22.34 15.65
N GLY A 34 0.80 -21.02 15.88
CA GLY A 34 1.88 -20.11 15.48
C GLY A 34 1.49 -18.62 15.50
N PHE A 35 2.46 -17.70 15.47
CA PHE A 35 2.20 -16.24 15.44
C PHE A 35 1.35 -15.83 14.22
N SER A 36 1.56 -16.51 13.10
CA SER A 36 0.77 -16.38 11.87
C SER A 36 -0.60 -17.05 11.93
N SER A 37 -0.95 -17.71 13.04
CA SER A 37 -2.23 -18.41 13.21
C SER A 37 -3.26 -17.57 13.94
N HIS A 38 -2.84 -16.45 14.54
CA HIS A 38 -3.71 -15.54 15.28
C HIS A 38 -4.03 -14.29 14.44
N PRO A 39 -5.31 -13.85 14.41
CA PRO A 39 -5.72 -12.65 13.69
C PRO A 39 -4.92 -11.40 14.08
N GLU A 40 -4.61 -11.26 15.37
CA GLU A 40 -3.83 -10.15 15.93
C GLU A 40 -2.39 -10.13 15.42
N GLY A 41 -1.73 -11.29 15.39
CA GLY A 41 -0.37 -11.44 14.85
C GLY A 41 -0.34 -11.15 13.35
N MET A 42 -1.36 -11.58 12.62
CA MET A 42 -1.53 -11.26 11.19
C MET A 42 -1.77 -9.78 10.94
N PHE A 43 -2.59 -9.12 11.75
CA PHE A 43 -2.79 -7.68 11.69
C PHE A 43 -1.47 -6.94 11.88
N LEU A 44 -0.75 -7.25 12.98
CA LEU A 44 0.49 -6.57 13.32
C LEU A 44 1.59 -6.84 12.30
N GLY A 45 1.77 -8.10 11.87
CA GLY A 45 2.75 -8.47 10.85
C GLY A 45 2.49 -7.78 9.52
N THR A 46 1.21 -7.70 9.12
CA THR A 46 0.81 -7.00 7.89
C THR A 46 1.04 -5.50 7.99
N MET A 47 0.75 -4.89 9.14
CA MET A 47 1.06 -3.48 9.41
C MET A 47 2.55 -3.18 9.29
N VAL A 48 3.39 -3.97 9.96
CA VAL A 48 4.85 -3.81 9.91
C VAL A 48 5.35 -3.95 8.48
N TYR A 49 4.91 -4.97 7.75
CA TYR A 49 5.25 -5.16 6.34
C TYR A 49 4.85 -3.96 5.49
N ALA A 50 3.61 -3.50 5.62
CA ALA A 50 3.08 -2.40 4.83
C ALA A 50 3.81 -1.09 5.13
N TYR A 51 4.12 -0.80 6.40
CA TYR A 51 4.91 0.37 6.76
C TYR A 51 6.35 0.29 6.25
N ALA A 52 6.98 -0.89 6.28
CA ALA A 52 8.30 -1.07 5.68
C ALA A 52 8.24 -0.79 4.16
N CYS A 53 7.26 -1.33 3.45
CA CYS A 53 7.06 -1.08 2.03
C CYS A 53 6.78 0.41 1.74
N GLN A 54 5.98 1.08 2.58
CA GLN A 54 5.74 2.51 2.47
C GLN A 54 7.02 3.32 2.69
N ALA A 55 7.81 3.02 3.72
CA ALA A 55 9.04 3.74 4.01
C ALA A 55 10.07 3.58 2.87
N LEU A 56 10.23 2.36 2.36
CA LEU A 56 11.23 2.02 1.34
C LEU A 56 10.81 2.43 -0.08
N LEU A 57 9.52 2.31 -0.41
CA LEU A 57 9.03 2.50 -1.78
C LEU A 57 7.98 3.62 -1.86
N GLY A 58 7.01 3.62 -0.95
CA GLY A 58 5.88 4.56 -0.98
C GLY A 58 6.26 6.02 -0.78
N VAL A 59 7.10 6.34 0.20
CA VAL A 59 7.56 7.71 0.47
C VAL A 59 8.43 8.22 -0.68
N PRO A 60 9.48 7.51 -1.15
CA PRO A 60 10.24 7.94 -2.33
C PRO A 60 9.38 8.14 -3.56
N LEU A 61 8.45 7.21 -3.84
CA LEU A 61 7.56 7.31 -4.99
C LEU A 61 6.64 8.54 -4.87
N TRP A 62 6.04 8.76 -3.69
CA TRP A 62 5.25 9.95 -3.42
C TRP A 62 6.06 11.24 -3.62
N LEU A 63 7.29 11.29 -3.13
CA LEU A 63 8.19 12.43 -3.31
C LEU A 63 8.50 12.72 -4.78
N ALA A 64 8.60 11.68 -5.62
CA ALA A 64 8.81 11.79 -7.05
C ALA A 64 7.56 12.27 -7.80
N ILE A 65 6.40 11.67 -7.52
CA ILE A 65 5.16 11.95 -8.26
C ILE A 65 4.45 13.24 -7.79
N ARG A 66 4.62 13.67 -6.53
CA ARG A 66 3.95 14.88 -5.98
C ARG A 66 4.27 16.17 -6.76
N ARG A 67 5.35 16.16 -7.56
CA ARG A 67 5.80 17.29 -8.37
C ARG A 67 5.24 17.28 -9.80
N ARG A 68 4.65 16.18 -10.28
CA ARG A 68 4.15 16.02 -11.66
C ARG A 68 2.60 16.14 -11.69
N ARG A 69 2.06 16.71 -12.78
CA ARG A 69 0.60 16.90 -13.04
C ARG A 69 -0.17 15.56 -13.08
N PRO A 70 -1.52 15.63 -13.12
CA PRO A 70 -2.39 15.70 -11.96
C PRO A 70 -2.42 14.38 -11.17
N ALA A 71 -2.50 14.50 -9.85
CA ALA A 71 -2.59 13.36 -8.93
C ALA A 71 -3.99 12.72 -8.98
N ASP A 72 -4.17 11.73 -9.84
CA ASP A 72 -5.42 10.99 -9.99
C ASP A 72 -5.48 9.75 -9.09
N LEU A 73 -6.70 9.32 -8.78
CA LEU A 73 -6.94 8.15 -7.93
C LEU A 73 -6.28 6.88 -8.50
N ARG A 74 -6.31 6.72 -9.83
CA ARG A 74 -5.80 5.52 -10.50
C ARG A 74 -4.30 5.38 -10.33
N LEU A 75 -3.52 6.45 -10.49
CA LEU A 75 -2.08 6.42 -10.26
C LEU A 75 -1.76 5.95 -8.85
N TYR A 76 -2.41 6.52 -7.83
CA TYR A 76 -2.12 6.15 -6.44
C TYR A 76 -2.54 4.72 -6.11
N ALA A 77 -3.67 4.24 -6.65
CA ALA A 77 -4.07 2.85 -6.52
C ALA A 77 -3.05 1.90 -7.18
N LEU A 78 -2.61 2.19 -8.41
CA LEU A 78 -1.60 1.40 -9.12
C LEU A 78 -0.23 1.43 -8.42
N CYS A 79 0.15 2.57 -7.86
CA CYS A 79 1.35 2.68 -7.03
C CYS A 79 1.24 1.78 -5.80
N GLY A 80 0.09 1.81 -5.10
CA GLY A 80 -0.16 0.94 -3.94
C GLY A 80 -0.10 -0.55 -4.31
N LEU A 81 -0.72 -0.94 -5.43
CA LEU A 81 -0.63 -2.29 -6.00
C LEU A 81 0.82 -2.71 -6.22
N ALA A 82 1.59 -1.89 -6.95
CA ALA A 82 2.98 -2.19 -7.28
C ALA A 82 3.85 -2.30 -6.04
N ILE A 83 3.71 -1.38 -5.08
CA ILE A 83 4.47 -1.37 -3.82
C ILE A 83 4.21 -2.65 -3.02
N MET A 84 2.97 -3.12 -2.94
CA MET A 84 2.63 -4.30 -2.14
C MET A 84 3.01 -5.62 -2.84
N LEU A 85 2.94 -5.66 -4.17
CA LEU A 85 3.27 -6.86 -4.95
C LEU A 85 4.77 -7.02 -5.24
N LEU A 86 5.53 -5.92 -5.34
CA LEU A 86 6.94 -5.98 -5.73
C LEU A 86 7.77 -6.90 -4.82
N PRO A 87 7.70 -6.81 -3.46
CA PRO A 87 8.45 -7.72 -2.60
C PRO A 87 8.02 -9.19 -2.77
N MET A 88 6.74 -9.43 -3.06
CA MET A 88 6.21 -10.78 -3.29
C MET A 88 6.77 -11.38 -4.57
N VAL A 89 6.85 -10.59 -5.65
CA VAL A 89 7.47 -11.01 -6.92
C VAL A 89 8.96 -11.29 -6.70
N ILE A 90 9.68 -10.43 -5.97
CA ILE A 90 11.10 -10.62 -5.67
C ILE A 90 11.32 -11.91 -4.87
N SER A 91 10.53 -12.15 -3.81
CA SER A 91 10.61 -13.39 -3.03
C SER A 91 10.29 -14.62 -3.87
N ALA A 92 9.27 -14.57 -4.74
CA ALA A 92 8.92 -15.69 -5.61
C ALA A 92 10.07 -16.06 -6.58
N ILE A 93 10.71 -15.05 -7.16
CA ILE A 93 11.90 -15.24 -8.00
C ILE A 93 13.06 -15.80 -7.17
N GLY A 94 13.30 -15.24 -5.98
CA GLY A 94 14.35 -15.70 -5.07
C GLY A 94 14.21 -17.17 -4.68
N PHE A 95 13.00 -17.62 -4.32
CA PHE A 95 12.73 -19.03 -4.01
C PHE A 95 12.98 -19.94 -5.22
N ARG A 96 12.63 -19.50 -6.43
CA ARG A 96 12.90 -20.26 -7.64
C ARG A 96 14.40 -20.41 -7.92
N LEU A 97 15.19 -19.37 -7.67
CA LEU A 97 16.63 -19.38 -7.89
C LEU A 97 17.41 -20.20 -6.85
N THR A 98 16.90 -20.28 -5.62
CA THR A 98 17.56 -20.96 -4.49
C THR A 98 17.13 -22.42 -4.31
N GLY A 99 16.18 -22.91 -5.12
CA GLY A 99 15.74 -24.30 -5.08
C GLY A 99 14.87 -24.66 -3.88
N TYR A 100 14.37 -23.67 -3.13
CA TYR A 100 13.38 -23.93 -2.06
C TYR A 100 12.09 -24.53 -2.64
N ALA A 101 11.41 -25.34 -1.83
CA ALA A 101 10.19 -26.03 -2.21
C ALA A 101 9.16 -25.07 -2.84
N PRO A 102 8.52 -25.46 -3.96
CA PRO A 102 7.59 -24.59 -4.67
C PRO A 102 6.41 -24.22 -3.77
N ILE A 103 6.10 -22.92 -3.72
CA ILE A 103 4.88 -22.42 -3.09
C ILE A 103 3.69 -23.03 -3.86
N SER A 104 2.72 -23.61 -3.15
CA SER A 104 1.53 -24.15 -3.81
C SER A 104 0.79 -23.04 -4.59
N LEU A 105 0.24 -23.38 -5.76
CA LEU A 105 -0.46 -22.42 -6.60
C LEU A 105 -1.57 -21.68 -5.84
N ALA A 106 -2.30 -22.40 -4.98
CA ALA A 106 -3.34 -21.82 -4.14
C ALA A 106 -2.78 -20.77 -3.15
N ARG A 107 -1.62 -21.02 -2.53
CA ARG A 107 -0.98 -20.05 -1.63
C ARG A 107 -0.44 -18.85 -2.39
N ALA A 108 0.15 -19.06 -3.57
CA ALA A 108 0.59 -17.97 -4.43
C ALA A 108 -0.60 -17.08 -4.83
N ALA A 109 -1.66 -17.67 -5.38
CA ALA A 109 -2.87 -16.94 -5.78
C ALA A 109 -3.47 -16.15 -4.61
N TYR A 110 -3.61 -16.77 -3.43
CA TYR A 110 -4.08 -16.08 -2.23
C TYR A 110 -3.24 -14.84 -1.89
N THR A 111 -1.91 -14.99 -1.88
CA THR A 111 -1.00 -13.88 -1.55
C THR A 111 -1.10 -12.76 -2.58
N PHE A 112 -1.02 -13.08 -3.88
CA PHE A 112 -1.09 -12.07 -4.94
C PHE A 112 -2.42 -11.32 -4.97
N VAL A 113 -3.55 -12.04 -4.82
CA VAL A 113 -4.87 -11.40 -4.79
C VAL A 113 -5.03 -10.53 -3.56
N SER A 114 -4.66 -11.05 -2.38
CA SER A 114 -4.88 -10.34 -1.12
C SER A 114 -4.02 -9.08 -1.00
N PHE A 115 -2.71 -9.19 -1.26
CA PHE A 115 -1.82 -8.05 -1.24
C PHE A 115 -2.05 -7.10 -2.42
N GLY A 116 -2.50 -7.63 -3.56
CA GLY A 116 -2.84 -6.82 -4.71
C GLY A 116 -4.06 -5.92 -4.46
N LEU A 117 -5.17 -6.52 -4.01
CA LEU A 117 -6.39 -5.79 -3.66
C LEU A 117 -6.15 -4.85 -2.46
N GLY A 118 -5.42 -5.30 -1.44
CA GLY A 118 -5.08 -4.44 -0.31
C GLY A 118 -4.15 -3.30 -0.70
N GLY A 119 -3.23 -3.50 -1.64
CA GLY A 119 -2.39 -2.44 -2.21
C GLY A 119 -3.20 -1.40 -2.99
N LEU A 120 -4.14 -1.84 -3.82
CA LEU A 120 -5.09 -0.95 -4.51
C LEU A 120 -5.89 -0.11 -3.51
N ALA A 121 -6.47 -0.76 -2.49
CA ALA A 121 -7.25 -0.12 -1.45
C ALA A 121 -6.41 0.88 -0.64
N ALA A 122 -5.18 0.51 -0.26
CA ALA A 122 -4.25 1.37 0.45
C ALA A 122 -3.89 2.63 -0.35
N GLY A 123 -3.59 2.47 -1.65
CA GLY A 123 -3.31 3.58 -2.56
C GLY A 123 -4.51 4.51 -2.75
N ALA A 124 -5.71 3.94 -2.93
CA ALA A 124 -6.94 4.69 -3.04
C ALA A 124 -7.26 5.48 -1.76
N LEU A 125 -7.10 4.85 -0.59
CA LEU A 125 -7.32 5.48 0.70
C LEU A 125 -6.30 6.60 0.96
N PHE A 126 -5.03 6.38 0.62
CA PHE A 126 -4.01 7.42 0.68
C PHE A 126 -4.43 8.65 -0.13
N TRP A 127 -4.86 8.45 -1.39
CA TRP A 127 -5.34 9.55 -2.23
C TRP A 127 -6.55 10.27 -1.60
N GLY A 128 -7.51 9.52 -1.07
CA GLY A 128 -8.71 10.05 -0.42
C GLY A 128 -8.42 10.91 0.81
N VAL A 129 -7.42 10.54 1.62
CA VAL A 129 -7.03 11.28 2.83
C VAL A 129 -6.10 12.45 2.50
N ALA A 130 -5.05 12.17 1.72
CA ALA A 130 -4.02 13.15 1.37
C ALA A 130 -4.53 14.25 0.43
N ARG A 131 -5.56 13.95 -0.38
CA ARG A 131 -6.18 14.82 -1.41
C ARG A 131 -5.13 15.63 -2.18
N PRO A 132 -4.21 14.94 -2.88
CA PRO A 132 -3.15 15.61 -3.63
C PRO A 132 -3.70 16.48 -4.79
N ASP A 133 -4.91 16.19 -5.26
CA ASP A 133 -5.68 16.96 -6.24
C ASP A 133 -6.00 18.38 -5.77
N LEU A 134 -6.41 18.55 -4.50
CA LEU A 134 -6.71 19.87 -3.93
C LEU A 134 -5.47 20.76 -3.88
N ARG A 135 -4.29 20.17 -3.61
CA ARG A 135 -3.02 20.90 -3.62
C ARG A 135 -2.63 21.34 -5.03
N ALA A 136 -2.84 20.48 -6.02
CA ALA A 136 -2.56 20.81 -7.42
C ALA A 136 -3.43 21.97 -7.90
N ARG A 137 -4.73 21.97 -7.56
CA ARG A 137 -5.65 23.07 -7.88
C ARG A 137 -5.28 24.39 -7.20
N ALA A 138 -4.96 24.35 -5.90
CA ALA A 138 -4.55 25.54 -5.16
C ALA A 138 -3.29 26.20 -5.76
N ARG A 139 -2.29 25.38 -6.14
CA ARG A 139 -1.07 25.86 -6.80
C ARG A 139 -1.34 26.46 -8.17
N ALA A 140 -2.22 25.85 -8.97
CA ALA A 140 -2.61 26.39 -10.27
C ALA A 140 -3.30 27.77 -10.14
N ALA A 141 -4.18 27.93 -9.14
CA ALA A 141 -4.86 29.20 -8.86
C ALA A 141 -3.93 30.30 -8.32
N GLU A 142 -2.86 29.94 -7.61
CA GLU A 142 -1.82 30.88 -7.18
C GLU A 142 -0.95 31.37 -8.35
N VAL A 143 -0.58 30.45 -9.25
CA VAL A 143 0.18 30.79 -10.46
C VAL A 143 -0.63 31.69 -11.38
N ALA A 144 -1.92 31.39 -11.60
CA ALA A 144 -2.80 32.21 -12.43
C ALA A 144 -2.86 33.67 -11.95
N ARG A 145 -2.98 33.89 -10.63
CA ARG A 145 -3.01 35.24 -10.02
C ARG A 145 -1.73 36.07 -10.19
N HIS A 146 -0.60 35.47 -10.58
CA HIS A 146 0.64 36.21 -10.85
C HIS A 146 0.75 36.68 -12.30
N PHE A 147 -0.17 36.27 -13.17
CA PHE A 147 -0.20 36.65 -14.58
C PHE A 147 -1.37 37.58 -14.92
N ASP A 148 -2.19 37.95 -13.92
CA ASP A 148 -3.24 38.98 -13.98
C ASP A 148 -2.70 40.29 -13.35
#